data_AF-A0A6G6Y429-F1
#
_entry.id   AF-A0A6G6Y429-F1
#
_cell.length_a   1.000
_cell.length_b   1.000
_cell.length_c   1.000
_cell.angle_alpha   90.00
_cell.angle_beta   90.00
_cell.angle_gamma   90.00
#
_symmetry.space_group_name_H-M   'P 1'
#
loop_
_entity.id
_entity.type
_entity.pdbx_description
1 polymer ?
#
loop_
_entity_poly.entity_id
_entity_poly.type
_entity_poly.pdbx_seq_one_letter_code
_entity_poly.pdbx_strand_id
1 'polypeptide(L)'
;MPVRLVTPAADAFEAAGHFRHNRRLSVLARRVAGSAATLLAPDPRLLLGAARAGETLRLGWWSDRFELVARIDASREDFSPVGSGEGALQRSSAALIDWLAGRWPPEAAPATLGIITDGTGVAFAPERPDPFAPGWFGEMAGCRFALREIRPVAGTGPAALLTCRRTSSLIH
;
A
#
# COMPACT_ATOMS: atom_id res chain seq x y z
N MET A 1 -25.97 10.96 0.39
CA MET A 1 -24.82 11.89 0.30
C MET A 1 -23.91 11.39 -0.81
N PRO A 2 -23.76 12.10 -1.94
CA PRO A 2 -22.87 11.64 -3.00
C PRO A 2 -21.42 11.81 -2.52
N VAL A 3 -20.66 10.72 -2.56
CA VAL A 3 -19.21 10.73 -2.36
C VAL A 3 -18.63 11.63 -3.46
N ARG A 4 -18.15 12.83 -3.10
CA ARG A 4 -17.27 13.60 -3.99
C ARG A 4 -16.05 12.74 -4.23
N LEU A 5 -16.00 12.10 -5.40
CA LEU A 5 -14.79 11.46 -5.87
C LEU A 5 -13.72 12.56 -5.92
N VAL A 6 -12.66 12.39 -5.15
CA VAL A 6 -11.45 13.23 -5.20
C VAL A 6 -10.68 12.84 -6.48
N THR A 7 -11.33 12.95 -7.65
CA THR A 7 -10.83 12.41 -8.93
C THR A 7 -9.86 13.34 -9.66
N PRO A 8 -10.01 14.69 -9.68
CA PRO A 8 -9.11 15.53 -10.48
C PRO A 8 -7.71 15.67 -9.89
N ALA A 9 -7.55 15.37 -8.60
CA ALA A 9 -6.37 15.71 -7.84
C ALA A 9 -5.23 14.69 -8.07
N ALA A 10 -5.54 13.39 -8.09
CA ALA A 10 -4.52 12.34 -8.19
C ALA A 10 -3.76 12.36 -9.52
N ASP A 11 -4.46 12.48 -10.66
CA ASP A 11 -3.83 12.54 -11.98
C ASP A 11 -3.00 13.84 -12.15
N ALA A 12 -3.46 14.95 -11.58
CA ALA A 12 -2.70 16.21 -11.57
C ALA A 12 -1.42 16.13 -10.72
N PHE A 13 -1.47 15.46 -9.56
CA PHE A 13 -0.30 15.24 -8.71
C PHE A 13 0.68 14.24 -9.32
N GLU A 14 0.17 13.28 -10.10
CA GLU A 14 0.97 12.35 -10.88
C GLU A 14 1.75 13.06 -11.98
N ALA A 15 1.09 13.93 -12.76
CA ALA A 15 1.75 14.75 -13.79
C ALA A 15 2.84 15.65 -13.21
N ALA A 16 2.64 16.17 -11.98
CA ALA A 16 3.64 16.95 -11.25
C ALA A 16 4.76 16.11 -10.62
N GLY A 17 4.71 14.77 -10.70
CA GLY A 17 5.78 13.88 -10.27
C GLY A 17 5.89 13.69 -8.76
N HIS A 18 4.83 13.94 -8.00
CA HIS A 18 4.87 13.85 -6.53
C HIS A 18 5.17 12.43 -6.00
N PHE A 19 4.84 11.40 -6.80
CA PHE A 19 4.94 9.97 -6.43
C PHE A 19 6.10 9.22 -7.11
N ARG A 20 7.14 9.94 -7.56
CA ARG A 20 8.32 9.32 -8.21
C ARG A 20 9.10 8.39 -7.28
N HIS A 21 9.79 7.43 -7.90
CA HIS A 21 10.64 6.44 -7.23
C HIS A 21 11.63 7.06 -6.24
N ASN A 22 11.81 6.41 -5.08
CA ASN A 22 12.70 6.86 -4.01
C ASN A 22 13.47 5.69 -3.38
N ARG A 23 14.80 5.81 -3.29
CA ARG A 23 15.68 4.78 -2.67
C ARG A 23 15.29 4.49 -1.21
N ARG A 24 14.85 5.49 -0.45
CA ARG A 24 14.43 5.35 0.95
C ARG A 24 13.20 4.45 1.09
N LEU A 25 12.24 4.55 0.16
CA LEU A 25 11.08 3.66 0.12
C LEU A 25 11.46 2.22 -0.16
N SER A 26 12.39 1.99 -1.08
CA SER A 26 12.89 0.65 -1.38
C SER A 26 13.50 -0.02 -0.15
N VAL A 27 14.19 0.77 0.70
CA VAL A 27 14.73 0.28 1.97
C VAL A 27 13.60 -0.02 2.96
N LEU A 28 12.60 0.87 3.06
CA LEU A 28 11.45 0.68 3.95
C LEU A 28 10.61 -0.54 3.56
N ALA A 29 10.30 -0.72 2.27
CA ALA A 29 9.56 -1.87 1.76
C ALA A 29 10.25 -3.20 2.08
N ARG A 30 11.57 -3.29 1.84
CA ARG A 30 12.37 -4.46 2.22
C ARG A 30 12.38 -4.69 3.73
N ARG A 31 12.44 -3.62 4.54
CA ARG A 31 12.38 -3.73 6.01
C ARG A 31 11.01 -4.21 6.49
N VAL A 32 9.92 -3.71 5.88
CA VAL A 32 8.55 -4.17 6.16
C VAL A 32 8.45 -5.67 5.87
N ALA A 33 8.82 -6.10 4.67
CA ALA A 33 8.77 -7.53 4.32
C ALA A 33 9.70 -8.39 5.18
N GLY A 34 10.92 -7.94 5.45
CA GLY A 34 11.85 -8.64 6.34
C GLY A 34 11.32 -8.77 7.77
N SER A 35 10.67 -7.73 8.30
CA SER A 35 10.07 -7.77 9.65
C SER A 35 8.81 -8.65 9.66
N ALA A 36 7.97 -8.56 8.62
CA ALA A 36 6.78 -9.39 8.49
C ALA A 36 7.14 -10.89 8.42
N ALA A 37 8.22 -11.25 7.73
CA ALA A 37 8.74 -12.61 7.64
C ALA A 37 9.23 -13.19 8.98
N THR A 38 9.46 -12.35 10.00
CA THR A 38 9.78 -12.83 11.36
C THR A 38 8.54 -13.19 12.18
N LEU A 39 7.37 -12.66 11.81
CA LEU A 39 6.11 -12.86 12.53
C LEU A 39 5.25 -13.95 11.90
N LEU A 40 5.30 -14.02 10.57
CA LEU A 40 4.66 -15.06 9.78
C LEU A 40 5.74 -15.73 8.93
N ALA A 41 5.71 -17.06 8.82
CA ALA A 41 6.67 -17.78 8.00
C ALA A 41 6.73 -17.16 6.59
N PRO A 42 7.93 -16.94 6.01
CA PRO A 42 8.04 -16.31 4.71
C PRO A 42 7.30 -17.13 3.66
N ASP A 43 6.20 -16.57 3.14
CA ASP A 43 5.44 -17.16 2.04
C ASP A 43 5.43 -16.17 0.88
N PRO A 44 6.07 -16.51 -0.27
CA PRO A 44 6.08 -15.65 -1.45
C PRO A 44 4.69 -15.44 -2.06
N ARG A 45 3.66 -16.18 -1.60
CA ARG A 45 2.26 -16.00 -1.98
C ARG A 45 1.51 -14.99 -1.11
N LEU A 46 2.21 -14.27 -0.23
CA LEU A 46 1.60 -13.25 0.59
C LEU A 46 1.94 -11.85 0.12
N LEU A 47 0.91 -11.02 0.07
CA LEU A 47 1.04 -9.58 -0.12
C LEU A 47 0.80 -8.88 1.21
N LEU A 48 1.67 -7.92 1.53
CA LEU A 48 1.55 -7.11 2.72
C LEU A 48 0.81 -5.82 2.38
N GLY A 49 -0.14 -5.45 3.22
CA GLY A 49 -0.78 -4.15 3.17
C GLY A 49 -0.58 -3.42 4.48
N ALA A 50 -0.38 -2.11 4.39
CA ALA A 50 -0.37 -1.21 5.53
C ALA A 50 -1.32 -0.06 5.23
N ALA A 51 -2.11 0.35 6.22
CA ALA A 51 -2.98 1.51 6.12
C ALA A 51 -3.01 2.27 7.43
N ARG A 52 -3.15 3.60 7.36
CA ARG A 52 -3.39 4.44 8.52
C ARG A 52 -4.72 5.15 8.39
N ALA A 53 -5.54 5.06 9.43
CA ALA A 53 -6.75 5.85 9.61
C ALA A 53 -6.66 6.54 10.98
N GLY A 54 -6.56 7.87 11.00
CA GLY A 54 -6.22 8.61 12.23
C GLY A 54 -4.89 8.13 12.82
N GLU A 55 -4.89 7.78 14.10
CA GLU A 55 -3.69 7.29 14.82
C GLU A 55 -3.48 5.78 14.72
N THR A 56 -4.43 5.05 14.13
CA THR A 56 -4.38 3.59 14.04
C THR A 56 -3.69 3.16 12.74
N LEU A 57 -2.61 2.41 12.90
CA LEU A 57 -1.96 1.65 11.84
C LEU A 57 -2.59 0.25 11.77
N ARG A 58 -3.02 -0.13 10.58
CA ARG A 58 -3.51 -1.48 10.25
C ARG A 58 -2.51 -2.14 9.32
N LEU A 59 -2.15 -3.38 9.64
CA LEU A 59 -1.22 -4.22 8.89
C LEU A 59 -1.94 -5.52 8.54
N GLY A 60 -1.80 -6.00 7.32
CA GLY A 60 -2.49 -7.19 6.84
C GLY A 60 -1.63 -8.02 5.89
N TRP A 61 -1.91 -9.32 5.86
CA TRP A 61 -1.33 -10.28 4.93
C TRP A 61 -2.44 -10.87 4.09
N TRP A 62 -2.34 -10.80 2.77
CA TRP A 62 -3.31 -11.36 1.85
C TRP A 62 -2.71 -12.48 1.01
N SER A 63 -3.48 -13.54 0.80
CA SER A 63 -3.13 -14.63 -0.11
C SER A 63 -3.25 -14.21 -1.58
N ASP A 64 -2.87 -15.12 -2.49
CA ASP A 64 -3.11 -15.01 -3.93
C ASP A 64 -4.59 -15.05 -4.33
N ARG A 65 -5.47 -15.44 -3.39
CA ARG A 65 -6.94 -15.34 -3.52
C ARG A 65 -7.51 -14.08 -2.90
N PHE A 66 -6.65 -13.18 -2.43
CA PHE A 66 -7.01 -11.96 -1.69
C PHE A 66 -7.81 -12.22 -0.39
N GLU A 67 -7.58 -13.38 0.23
CA GLU A 67 -8.09 -13.67 1.56
C GLU A 67 -7.14 -13.08 2.60
N LEU A 68 -7.67 -12.38 3.61
CA LEU A 68 -6.89 -11.83 4.71
C LEU A 68 -6.45 -12.98 5.63
N VAL A 69 -5.16 -13.28 5.63
CA VAL A 69 -4.54 -14.38 6.39
C VAL A 69 -4.27 -13.96 7.84
N ALA A 70 -3.79 -12.74 8.03
CA ALA A 70 -3.47 -12.19 9.34
C ALA A 70 -3.67 -10.67 9.33
N ARG A 71 -3.89 -10.09 10.52
CA ARG A 71 -4.01 -8.65 10.70
C ARG A 71 -3.47 -8.24 12.08
N ILE A 72 -2.80 -7.09 12.10
CA ILE A 72 -2.37 -6.40 13.32
C ILE A 72 -2.90 -4.98 13.23
N ASP A 73 -3.55 -4.52 14.30
CA ASP A 73 -3.95 -3.13 14.47
C ASP A 73 -3.23 -2.57 15.68
N ALA A 74 -2.63 -1.39 15.54
CA ALA A 74 -1.95 -0.71 16.65
C ALA A 74 -2.06 0.80 16.49
N SER A 75 -2.36 1.47 17.60
CA SER A 75 -2.15 2.92 17.71
C SER A 75 -0.66 3.21 17.89
N ARG A 76 -0.19 4.38 17.46
CA ARG A 76 1.24 4.72 17.53
C ARG A 76 1.80 4.67 18.96
N GLU A 77 0.98 4.99 19.95
CA GLU A 77 1.31 4.91 21.38
C GLU A 77 1.43 3.47 21.91
N ASP A 78 0.75 2.53 21.26
CA ASP A 78 0.68 1.10 21.65
C ASP A 78 1.65 0.23 20.84
N PHE A 79 2.58 0.83 20.11
CA PHE A 79 3.54 0.07 19.33
C PHE A 79 4.37 -0.85 20.23
N SER A 80 4.57 -2.08 19.77
CA SER A 80 5.36 -3.07 20.49
C SER A 80 6.80 -2.56 20.70
N PRO A 81 7.50 -3.03 21.75
CA PRO A 81 8.79 -2.51 22.14
C PRO A 81 9.83 -2.48 21.01
N VAL A 82 10.80 -1.56 21.15
CA VAL A 82 12.01 -1.57 20.30
C VAL A 82 12.76 -2.90 20.49
N GLY A 83 13.14 -3.53 19.38
CA GLY A 83 13.80 -4.85 19.38
C GLY A 83 12.86 -6.03 19.11
N SER A 84 11.53 -5.84 19.22
CA SER A 84 10.56 -6.85 18.78
C SER A 84 10.36 -6.84 17.25
N GLY A 85 10.07 -8.01 16.67
CA GLY A 85 9.73 -8.13 15.24
C GLY A 85 8.47 -7.34 14.88
N GLU A 86 7.45 -7.38 15.74
CA GLU A 86 6.19 -6.66 15.55
C GLU A 86 6.41 -5.15 15.60
N GLY A 87 7.14 -4.65 16.60
CA GLY A 87 7.44 -3.23 16.67
C GLY A 87 8.28 -2.75 15.48
N ALA A 88 9.21 -3.57 14.99
CA ALA A 88 9.98 -3.27 13.78
C ALA A 88 9.09 -3.16 12.53
N LEU A 89 8.10 -4.06 12.40
CA LEU A 89 7.10 -4.02 11.34
C LEU A 89 6.21 -2.78 11.44
N GLN A 90 5.65 -2.50 12.61
CA GLN A 90 4.80 -1.33 12.87
C GLN A 90 5.53 -0.02 12.55
N ARG A 91 6.75 0.17 13.07
CA ARG A 91 7.55 1.40 12.83
C ARG A 91 7.94 1.57 11.36
N SER A 92 8.36 0.49 10.69
CA SER A 92 8.75 0.56 9.28
C SER A 92 7.55 0.85 8.37
N SER A 93 6.40 0.28 8.69
CA SER A 93 5.15 0.51 7.96
C SER A 93 4.59 1.91 8.21
N ALA A 94 4.61 2.39 9.46
CA ALA A 94 4.24 3.77 9.79
C ALA A 94 5.12 4.77 9.04
N ALA A 95 6.44 4.56 9.00
CA ALA A 95 7.36 5.42 8.25
C ALA A 95 7.09 5.40 6.73
N LEU A 96 6.62 4.27 6.19
CA LEU A 96 6.23 4.12 4.79
C LEU A 96 4.96 4.93 4.48
N ILE A 97 3.95 4.84 5.34
CA ILE A 97 2.72 5.62 5.24
C ILE A 97 2.96 7.11 5.47
N ASP A 98 3.79 7.49 6.44
CA ASP A 98 4.20 8.88 6.69
C ASP A 98 4.89 9.49 5.46
N TRP A 99 5.75 8.72 4.79
CA TRP A 99 6.35 9.16 3.53
C TRP A 99 5.28 9.41 2.46
N LEU A 100 4.31 8.51 2.30
CA LEU A 100 3.25 8.66 1.30
C LEU A 100 2.35 9.85 1.62
N ALA A 101 1.97 10.02 2.87
CA ALA A 101 1.16 11.14 3.35
C ALA A 101 1.83 12.49 3.03
N GLY A 102 3.15 12.60 3.25
CA GLY A 102 3.91 13.81 2.93
C GLY A 102 4.02 14.15 1.43
N ARG A 103 3.50 13.29 0.54
CA ARG A 103 3.41 13.57 -0.92
C ARG A 103 2.06 14.08 -1.36
N TRP A 104 1.04 13.92 -0.52
CA TRP A 104 -0.23 14.56 -0.76
C TRP A 104 -0.11 16.05 -0.41
N PRO A 105 -0.72 16.95 -1.21
CA PRO A 105 -0.85 18.34 -0.79
C PRO A 105 -1.64 18.44 0.53
N PRO A 106 -1.41 19.48 1.34
CA PRO A 106 -1.95 19.60 2.71
C PRO A 106 -3.46 19.39 2.84
N GLU A 107 -4.24 19.74 1.82
CA GLU A 107 -5.71 19.66 1.84
C GLU A 107 -6.28 18.51 1.00
N ALA A 108 -5.42 17.76 0.32
CA ALA A 108 -5.86 16.70 -0.58
C ALA A 108 -5.74 15.30 0.04
N ALA A 109 -4.96 15.14 1.11
CA ALA A 109 -4.70 13.85 1.72
C ALA A 109 -6.01 13.17 2.18
N PRO A 110 -6.28 11.92 1.78
CA PRO A 110 -7.46 11.20 2.22
C PRO A 110 -7.35 10.83 3.71
N ALA A 111 -8.49 10.73 4.39
CA ALA A 111 -8.57 10.40 5.81
C ALA A 111 -7.97 9.02 6.15
N THR A 112 -7.94 8.11 5.18
CA THR A 112 -7.22 6.84 5.27
C THR A 112 -6.24 6.74 4.11
N LEU A 113 -5.01 6.34 4.41
CA LEU A 113 -3.95 6.15 3.43
C LEU A 113 -3.35 4.77 3.59
N GLY A 114 -3.22 4.03 2.50
CA GLY A 114 -2.64 2.70 2.52
C GLY A 114 -1.81 2.39 1.30
N ILE A 115 -0.98 1.37 1.47
CA ILE A 115 -0.06 0.82 0.49
C ILE A 115 -0.18 -0.71 0.51
N ILE A 116 0.23 -1.31 -0.59
CA ILE A 116 0.59 -2.72 -0.68
C ILE A 116 2.08 -2.87 -1.01
N THR A 117 2.70 -3.95 -0.54
CA THR A 117 4.09 -4.30 -0.81
C THR A 117 4.28 -5.81 -0.73
N ASP A 118 5.15 -6.33 -1.58
CA ASP A 118 5.66 -7.71 -1.55
C ASP A 118 7.13 -7.75 -1.08
N GLY A 119 7.64 -6.62 -0.56
CA GLY A 119 9.05 -6.44 -0.21
C GLY A 119 9.96 -6.04 -1.37
N THR A 120 9.54 -6.25 -2.63
CA THR A 120 10.27 -5.80 -3.81
C THR A 120 9.78 -4.44 -4.28
N GLY A 121 8.46 -4.22 -4.32
CA GLY A 121 7.80 -3.01 -4.78
C GLY A 121 6.89 -2.39 -3.73
N VAL A 122 6.32 -1.24 -4.09
CA VAL A 122 5.33 -0.51 -3.28
C VAL A 122 4.32 0.10 -4.22
N ALA A 123 3.05 -0.17 -3.97
CA ALA A 123 1.96 0.40 -4.74
C ALA A 123 0.83 0.90 -3.84
N PHE A 124 0.01 1.80 -4.37
CA PHE A 124 -1.17 2.35 -3.71
C PHE A 124 -2.23 2.75 -4.74
N ALA A 125 -3.48 2.90 -4.32
CA ALA A 125 -4.56 3.33 -5.21
C ALA A 125 -5.13 4.67 -4.72
N PRO A 126 -4.82 5.81 -5.36
CA PRO A 126 -5.28 7.12 -4.91
C PRO A 126 -6.81 7.23 -4.79
N GLU A 127 -7.54 6.63 -5.74
CA GLU A 127 -9.01 6.67 -5.81
C GLU A 127 -9.69 5.73 -4.78
N ARG A 128 -8.94 4.76 -4.27
CA ARG A 128 -9.37 3.80 -3.25
C ARG A 128 -8.24 3.66 -2.24
N PRO A 129 -8.02 4.65 -1.36
CA PRO A 129 -6.77 4.75 -0.62
C PRO A 129 -6.66 3.75 0.55
N ASP A 130 -7.72 3.00 0.87
CA ASP A 130 -7.73 1.99 1.92
C ASP A 130 -7.72 0.56 1.35
N PRO A 131 -6.59 -0.17 1.37
CA PRO A 131 -6.52 -1.56 0.91
C PRO A 131 -7.30 -2.55 1.78
N PHE A 132 -7.76 -2.15 2.96
CA PHE A 132 -8.62 -2.96 3.82
C PHE A 132 -10.11 -2.74 3.54
N ALA A 133 -10.46 -1.83 2.64
CA ALA A 133 -11.86 -1.63 2.26
C ALA A 133 -12.41 -2.91 1.58
N PRO A 134 -13.65 -3.32 1.88
CA PRO A 134 -14.26 -4.48 1.23
C PRO A 134 -14.24 -4.37 -0.30
N GLY A 135 -13.84 -5.45 -0.96
CA GLY A 135 -13.79 -5.54 -2.43
C GLY A 135 -12.57 -4.84 -3.07
N TRP A 136 -11.71 -4.18 -2.31
CA TRP A 136 -10.59 -3.39 -2.84
C TRP A 136 -9.72 -4.19 -3.83
N PHE A 137 -9.28 -5.39 -3.44
CA PHE A 137 -8.43 -6.23 -4.32
C PHE A 137 -9.16 -6.65 -5.59
N GLY A 138 -10.46 -6.97 -5.50
CA GLY A 138 -11.27 -7.32 -6.67
C GLY A 138 -11.44 -6.14 -7.62
N GLU A 139 -11.56 -4.92 -7.10
CA GLU A 139 -11.65 -3.71 -7.92
C GLU A 139 -10.32 -3.39 -8.64
N MET A 140 -9.18 -3.61 -7.98
CA MET A 140 -7.86 -3.44 -8.61
C MET A 140 -7.58 -4.53 -9.64
N ALA A 141 -7.82 -5.79 -9.30
CA ALA A 141 -7.63 -6.93 -10.20
C ALA A 141 -8.58 -6.87 -11.41
N GLY A 142 -9.80 -6.36 -11.20
CA GLY A 142 -10.78 -6.10 -12.26
C GLY A 142 -10.53 -4.80 -13.04
N CYS A 143 -9.41 -4.11 -12.82
CA CYS A 143 -9.06 -2.86 -13.51
C CYS A 143 -10.08 -1.72 -13.34
N ARG A 144 -10.94 -1.76 -12.31
CA ARG A 144 -11.90 -0.70 -12.02
C ARG A 144 -11.20 0.57 -11.53
N PHE A 145 -10.12 0.39 -10.79
CA PHE A 145 -9.24 1.45 -10.33
C PHE A 145 -7.80 1.09 -10.63
N ALA A 146 -6.95 2.10 -10.82
CA ALA A 146 -5.55 1.89 -11.13
C ALA A 146 -4.69 1.82 -9.87
N LEU A 147 -3.87 0.77 -9.78
CA LEU A 147 -2.75 0.73 -8.85
C LEU A 147 -1.60 1.59 -9.39
N ARG A 148 -1.08 2.44 -8.53
CA ARG A 148 0.08 3.28 -8.81
C ARG A 148 1.28 2.70 -8.12
N GLU A 149 2.25 2.27 -8.92
CA GLU A 149 3.51 1.72 -8.45
C GLU A 149 4.52 2.85 -8.22
N ILE A 150 4.88 3.09 -6.96
CA ILE A 150 6.03 3.95 -6.63
C ILE A 150 7.33 3.18 -6.92
N ARG A 151 7.26 1.85 -6.79
CA ARG A 151 8.24 0.89 -7.29
C ARG A 151 7.49 -0.34 -7.78
N PRO A 152 7.87 -0.92 -8.93
CA PRO A 152 7.24 -2.12 -9.44
C PRO A 152 7.22 -3.23 -8.40
N VAL A 153 6.03 -3.78 -8.18
CA VAL A 153 5.86 -5.03 -7.43
C VAL A 153 6.23 -6.21 -8.34
N ALA A 154 6.45 -7.38 -7.76
CA ALA A 154 6.82 -8.55 -8.52
C ALA A 154 5.74 -8.90 -9.54
N GLY A 155 6.15 -9.21 -10.77
CA GLY A 155 5.27 -9.73 -11.82
C GLY A 155 4.85 -11.19 -11.58
N THR A 156 4.92 -11.67 -10.35
CA THR A 156 4.58 -13.03 -9.91
C THR A 156 3.78 -12.99 -8.61
N GLY A 157 3.08 -14.08 -8.28
CA GLY A 157 2.32 -14.16 -7.03
C GLY A 157 1.12 -13.21 -6.98
N PRO A 158 0.61 -12.86 -5.79
CA PRO A 158 -0.58 -12.03 -5.63
C PRO A 158 -0.44 -10.64 -6.25
N ALA A 159 0.78 -10.08 -6.23
CA ALA A 159 1.06 -8.77 -6.78
C ALA A 159 0.82 -8.71 -8.30
N ALA A 160 1.11 -9.79 -9.04
CA ALA A 160 0.88 -9.87 -10.47
C ALA A 160 -0.60 -9.72 -10.83
N LEU A 161 -1.50 -10.26 -9.99
CA LEU A 161 -2.95 -10.18 -10.17
C LEU A 161 -3.49 -8.75 -10.06
N LEU A 162 -2.69 -7.85 -9.49
CA LEU A 162 -3.05 -6.46 -9.26
C LEU A 162 -2.45 -5.50 -10.29
N THR A 163 -1.51 -5.98 -11.10
CA THR A 163 -0.92 -5.19 -12.18
C THR A 163 -1.90 -5.08 -13.35
N CYS A 164 -2.83 -4.13 -13.26
CA CYS A 164 -3.64 -3.77 -14.42
C CYS A 164 -2.74 -3.04 -15.43
N ARG A 165 -2.27 -3.75 -16.47
CA ARG A 165 -1.66 -3.10 -17.63
C ARG A 165 -2.80 -2.46 -18.42
N ARG A 166 -3.01 -1.15 -18.28
CA ARG A 166 -3.73 -0.41 -19.31
C ARG A 166 -2.93 -0.60 -20.59
N THR A 167 -3.40 -1.47 -21.47
CA THR A 167 -2.97 -1.49 -22.86
C THR A 167 -3.36 -0.12 -23.40
N SER A 168 -2.43 0.82 -23.45
CA SER A 168 -2.61 2.01 -24.27
C SER A 168 -2.80 1.50 -25.69
N SER A 169 -4.06 1.39 -26.13
CA SER A 169 -4.36 1.35 -27.54
C SER A 169 -3.86 2.67 -28.12
N LEU A 170 -2.66 2.62 -28.71
CA LEU A 170 -2.21 3.61 -29.67
C LEU A 170 -3.28 3.67 -30.75
N ILE A 171 -4.09 4.72 -30.72
CA ILE A 171 -4.94 5.09 -31.85
C ILE A 171 -3.98 5.74 -32.84
N HIS A 172 -3.78 5.05 -33.96
CA HIS A 172 -3.07 5.51 -35.16
C HIS A 172 -3.80 6.68 -35.82
#